data_AF-A0A5C6PRS1-F1
#
_entry.id   AF-A0A5C6PRS1-F1
#
_cell.length_a   1.000
_cell.length_b   1.000
_cell.length_c   1.000
_cell.angle_alpha   90.00
_cell.angle_beta   90.00
_cell.angle_gamma   90.00
#
_symmetry.space_group_name_H-M   'P 1'
#
loop_
_entity.id
_entity.type
_entity.pdbx_description
1 polymer ?
#
loop_
_entity_poly.entity_id
_entity_poly.type
_entity_poly.pdbx_seq_one_letter_code
_entity_poly.pdbx_strand_id
1 'polypeptide(L)'
;MSDRELPNVSSTTPLFGVTFTISDNSTSENSSTSGLDEIIAANDLTSRANYAYSFLAGLGFIAGCFLLYSFIFTYRAQRRLAWLDGLLGAFCSIQLLLVLLSLHAVAYRPDYLRTTDLGCAALSFAINTASLCGLLVLVLIAYVLTQDPPSHAVLRKPGVCVALVILTSLLICLLLAGLRGPHNGLQEEGICFMDPVKASYADARFCLAFLVPYILQLGLLLSGCIRQWKSEGHFLHGSEEGPVFLAITSVMFFCQLFYGVTLRKDAHLETALDHQKRAFLSVAEFVFFSGSSASLLLVLLVHRPRRESLYSLFQQLRDCCQSPRHSQPSRNIIAPHIEITDTLQDIES
;
A
#
# COMPACT_ATOMS: atom_id res chain seq x y z
N MET A 1 -42.64 -46.77 -41.50
CA MET A 1 -42.45 -46.16 -40.18
C MET A 1 -41.37 -46.93 -39.44
N SER A 2 -40.11 -46.50 -39.64
CA SER A 2 -38.94 -46.74 -38.79
C SER A 2 -37.73 -46.22 -39.56
N ASP A 3 -37.46 -44.93 -39.40
CA ASP A 3 -36.18 -44.32 -39.76
C ASP A 3 -35.14 -44.69 -38.70
N ARG A 4 -33.98 -45.17 -39.16
CA ARG A 4 -32.76 -45.33 -38.38
C ARG A 4 -31.65 -44.58 -39.12
N GLU A 5 -31.35 -43.38 -38.66
CA GLU A 5 -30.10 -42.69 -38.97
C GLU A 5 -29.06 -42.99 -37.88
N LEU A 6 -27.83 -43.31 -38.30
CA LEU A 6 -26.61 -43.24 -37.49
C LEU A 6 -25.60 -42.31 -38.20
N PRO A 7 -24.62 -41.76 -37.47
CA PRO A 7 -24.02 -40.46 -37.74
C PRO A 7 -22.76 -40.57 -38.60
N ASN A 8 -22.47 -39.51 -39.38
CA ASN A 8 -21.18 -39.35 -40.01
C ASN A 8 -20.42 -38.17 -39.38
N VAL A 9 -19.29 -38.50 -38.77
CA VAL A 9 -18.28 -37.58 -38.24
C VAL A 9 -17.33 -37.25 -39.39
N SER A 10 -17.15 -35.97 -39.73
CA SER A 10 -15.95 -35.53 -40.44
C SER A 10 -15.45 -34.19 -39.90
N SER A 11 -14.30 -34.26 -39.23
CA SER A 11 -13.46 -33.14 -38.85
C SER A 11 -12.77 -32.56 -40.08
N THR A 12 -12.78 -31.23 -40.26
CA THR A 12 -11.73 -30.53 -41.01
C THR A 12 -11.62 -29.07 -40.54
N THR A 13 -10.46 -28.76 -39.98
CA THR A 13 -9.93 -27.42 -39.69
C THR A 13 -9.76 -26.60 -40.98
N PRO A 14 -9.94 -25.27 -40.95
CA PRO A 14 -9.31 -24.40 -41.94
C PRO A 14 -8.08 -23.69 -41.35
N LEU A 15 -6.98 -23.95 -42.03
CA LEU A 15 -5.67 -23.32 -41.93
C LEU A 15 -5.72 -21.91 -42.55
N PHE A 16 -4.91 -21.02 -41.99
CA PHE A 16 -4.52 -19.70 -42.48
C PHE A 16 -4.47 -19.55 -44.01
N GLY A 17 -5.12 -18.49 -44.52
CA GLY A 17 -4.93 -17.94 -45.86
C GLY A 17 -5.10 -16.43 -45.82
N VAL A 18 -4.00 -15.71 -45.65
CA VAL A 18 -3.94 -14.24 -45.77
C VAL A 18 -3.76 -13.90 -47.25
N THR A 19 -4.73 -13.21 -47.84
CA THR A 19 -4.57 -12.55 -49.14
C THR A 19 -4.92 -11.07 -48.97
N PHE A 20 -3.89 -10.23 -48.91
CA PHE A 20 -4.05 -8.77 -49.01
C PHE A 20 -4.06 -8.39 -50.50
N THR A 21 -5.21 -7.99 -51.02
CA THR A 21 -5.30 -7.20 -52.25
C THR A 21 -5.20 -5.72 -51.88
N ILE A 22 -4.03 -5.13 -52.16
CA ILE A 22 -3.81 -3.68 -52.13
C ILE A 22 -4.55 -3.11 -53.33
N SER A 23 -5.62 -2.37 -53.06
CA SER A 23 -6.27 -1.52 -54.06
C SER A 23 -5.99 -0.09 -53.65
N ASP A 24 -5.02 0.52 -54.33
CA ASP A 24 -4.71 1.94 -54.22
C ASP A 24 -5.93 2.76 -54.65
N ASN A 25 -6.58 3.41 -53.70
CA ASN A 25 -7.41 4.57 -54.00
C ASN A 25 -7.16 5.63 -52.92
N SER A 26 -6.26 6.54 -53.27
CA SER A 26 -6.05 7.81 -52.59
C SER A 26 -7.39 8.52 -52.38
N THR A 27 -7.74 8.81 -51.13
CA THR A 27 -8.21 10.10 -50.60
C THR A 27 -8.89 9.85 -49.25
N SER A 28 -8.13 9.99 -48.15
CA SER A 28 -8.54 10.33 -46.76
C SER A 28 -7.72 9.57 -45.71
N GLU A 29 -6.39 9.71 -45.73
CA GLU A 29 -5.51 9.28 -44.64
C GLU A 29 -4.93 10.51 -43.95
N ASN A 30 -5.42 10.81 -42.75
CA ASN A 30 -4.74 11.66 -41.75
C ASN A 30 -5.45 11.60 -40.39
N SER A 31 -6.64 10.98 -40.28
CA SER A 31 -7.33 10.76 -39.00
C SER A 31 -7.11 9.37 -38.39
N SER A 32 -6.80 8.34 -39.20
CA SER A 32 -6.60 6.96 -38.73
C SER A 32 -5.22 6.71 -38.13
N THR A 33 -4.18 7.39 -38.64
CA THR A 33 -2.81 7.31 -38.12
C THR A 33 -2.65 8.01 -36.77
N SER A 34 -3.23 9.21 -36.61
CA SER A 34 -3.22 9.97 -35.34
C SER A 34 -3.83 9.17 -34.19
N GLY A 35 -4.95 8.49 -34.42
CA GLY A 35 -5.62 7.69 -33.38
C GLY A 35 -4.83 6.43 -32.98
N LEU A 36 -4.13 5.79 -33.92
CA LEU A 36 -3.26 4.64 -33.62
C LEU A 36 -2.01 5.06 -32.84
N ASP A 37 -1.38 6.17 -33.22
CA ASP A 37 -0.21 6.70 -32.52
C ASP A 37 -0.55 7.12 -31.08
N GLU A 38 -1.72 7.71 -30.85
CA GLU A 38 -2.23 8.06 -29.52
C GLU A 38 -2.47 6.82 -28.64
N ILE A 39 -3.02 5.74 -29.21
CA ILE A 39 -3.22 4.47 -28.51
C ILE A 39 -1.87 3.81 -28.15
N ILE A 40 -0.92 3.83 -29.08
CA ILE A 40 0.43 3.26 -28.86
C ILE A 40 1.15 4.04 -27.76
N ALA A 41 1.12 5.37 -27.80
CA ALA A 41 1.73 6.23 -26.79
C ALA A 41 1.10 6.04 -25.40
N ALA A 42 -0.23 5.92 -25.33
CA ALA A 42 -0.96 5.66 -24.09
C ALA A 42 -0.60 4.30 -23.47
N ASN A 43 -0.43 3.27 -24.31
CA ASN A 43 -0.04 1.93 -23.89
C ASN A 43 1.42 1.86 -23.44
N ASP A 44 2.35 2.52 -24.14
CA ASP A 44 3.78 2.59 -23.73
C ASP A 44 3.91 3.29 -22.37
N LEU A 45 3.22 4.42 -22.17
CA LEU A 45 3.23 5.14 -20.90
C LEU A 45 2.72 4.26 -19.74
N THR A 46 1.58 3.60 -19.94
CA THR A 46 0.97 2.73 -18.93
C THR A 46 1.85 1.51 -18.63
N SER A 47 2.45 0.93 -19.66
CA SER A 47 3.37 -0.21 -19.53
C SER A 47 4.60 0.15 -18.70
N ARG A 48 5.28 1.26 -19.03
CA ARG A 48 6.45 1.75 -18.27
C ARG A 48 6.10 2.05 -16.82
N ALA A 49 4.96 2.71 -16.60
CA ALA A 49 4.48 2.98 -15.24
C ALA A 49 4.20 1.68 -14.47
N ASN A 50 3.60 0.68 -15.11
CA ASN A 50 3.36 -0.63 -14.52
C ASN A 50 4.68 -1.34 -14.13
N TYR A 51 5.71 -1.32 -14.97
CA TYR A 51 7.03 -1.89 -14.64
C TYR A 51 7.68 -1.19 -13.44
N ALA A 52 7.69 0.14 -13.45
CA ALA A 52 8.24 0.93 -12.35
C ALA A 52 7.50 0.66 -11.04
N TYR A 53 6.17 0.63 -11.09
CA TYR A 53 5.33 0.30 -9.96
C TYR A 53 5.52 -1.14 -9.49
N SER A 54 5.60 -2.12 -10.39
CA SER A 54 5.81 -3.54 -10.06
C SER A 54 7.11 -3.77 -9.30
N PHE A 55 8.20 -3.12 -9.74
CA PHE A 55 9.48 -3.17 -9.03
C PHE A 55 9.37 -2.56 -7.62
N LEU A 56 8.75 -1.39 -7.51
CA LEU A 56 8.55 -0.71 -6.23
C LEU A 56 7.61 -1.50 -5.31
N ALA A 57 6.56 -2.12 -5.85
CA ALA A 57 5.62 -2.97 -5.13
C ALA A 57 6.31 -4.22 -4.59
N GLY A 58 7.19 -4.85 -5.37
CA GLY A 58 8.03 -5.96 -4.93
C GLY A 58 8.93 -5.57 -3.75
N LEU A 59 9.64 -4.45 -3.86
CA LEU A 59 10.46 -3.92 -2.76
C LEU A 59 9.62 -3.57 -1.53
N GLY A 60 8.48 -2.91 -1.73
CA GLY A 60 7.54 -2.54 -0.67
C GLY A 60 6.95 -3.77 0.03
N PHE A 61 6.64 -4.83 -0.71
CA PHE A 61 6.14 -6.10 -0.16
C PHE A 61 7.19 -6.78 0.71
N ILE A 62 8.42 -6.94 0.20
CA ILE A 62 9.54 -7.51 0.96
C ILE A 62 9.80 -6.70 2.23
N ALA A 63 9.85 -5.37 2.11
CA ALA A 63 10.01 -4.47 3.24
C ALA A 63 8.86 -4.65 4.24
N GLY A 64 7.61 -4.64 3.79
CA GLY A 64 6.45 -4.82 4.66
C GLY A 64 6.43 -6.17 5.39
N CYS A 65 6.77 -7.27 4.73
CA CYS A 65 6.93 -8.58 5.37
C CYS A 65 8.00 -8.56 6.46
N PHE A 66 9.14 -7.95 6.17
CA PHE A 66 10.22 -7.79 7.15
C PHE A 66 9.76 -6.96 8.36
N LEU A 67 9.14 -5.80 8.10
CA LEU A 67 8.61 -4.92 9.15
C LEU A 67 7.57 -5.63 10.04
N LEU A 68 6.67 -6.41 9.45
CA LEU A 68 5.70 -7.22 10.20
C LEU A 68 6.38 -8.29 11.04
N TYR A 69 7.35 -9.01 10.46
CA TYR A 69 8.10 -10.02 11.19
C TYR A 69 8.82 -9.42 12.40
N SER A 70 9.55 -8.32 12.20
CA SER A 70 10.21 -7.59 13.29
C SER A 70 9.20 -7.13 14.34
N PHE A 71 8.05 -6.60 13.94
CA PHE A 71 7.02 -6.17 14.87
C PHE A 71 6.47 -7.33 15.72
N ILE A 72 6.15 -8.48 15.09
CA ILE A 72 5.66 -9.68 15.79
C ILE A 72 6.72 -10.19 16.77
N PHE A 73 7.99 -10.21 16.35
CA PHE A 73 9.09 -10.65 17.20
C PHE A 73 9.27 -9.73 18.40
N THR A 74 9.33 -8.41 18.20
CA THR A 74 9.46 -7.42 19.27
C THR A 74 8.24 -7.44 20.20
N TYR A 75 7.02 -7.59 19.66
CA TYR A 75 5.80 -7.71 20.46
C TYR A 75 5.82 -8.94 21.38
N ARG A 76 6.36 -10.06 20.91
CA ARG A 76 6.54 -11.26 21.75
C ARG A 76 7.63 -11.08 22.81
N ALA A 77 8.73 -10.39 22.48
CA ALA A 77 9.84 -10.17 23.40
C ALA A 77 9.52 -9.11 24.48
N GLN A 78 8.83 -8.04 24.10
CA GLN A 78 8.41 -6.95 24.98
C GLN A 78 6.88 -6.82 24.94
N ARG A 79 6.24 -7.35 25.98
CA ARG A 79 4.77 -7.31 26.15
C ARG A 79 4.20 -5.88 26.31
N ARG A 80 5.06 -4.87 26.44
CA ARG A 80 4.71 -3.46 26.58
C ARG A 80 5.41 -2.64 25.49
N LEU A 81 4.87 -2.70 24.28
CA LEU A 81 5.29 -1.80 23.20
C LEU A 81 4.90 -0.36 23.55
N ALA A 82 5.74 0.60 23.17
CA ALA A 82 5.34 2.00 23.18
C ALA A 82 4.10 2.18 22.30
N TRP A 83 3.22 3.10 22.70
CA TRP A 83 1.98 3.36 21.98
C TRP A 83 2.25 3.75 20.52
N LEU A 84 3.29 4.54 20.30
CA LEU A 84 3.71 5.03 18.98
C LEU A 84 4.25 3.91 18.08
N ASP A 85 5.11 3.03 18.62
CA ASP A 85 5.57 1.82 17.92
C ASP A 85 4.41 0.91 17.50
N GLY A 86 3.39 0.76 18.37
CA GLY A 86 2.17 0.00 18.08
C GLY A 86 1.38 0.60 16.91
N LEU A 87 1.21 1.92 16.89
CA LEU A 87 0.55 2.64 15.80
C LEU A 87 1.35 2.55 14.50
N LEU A 88 2.67 2.69 14.56
CA LEU A 88 3.55 2.56 13.40
C LEU A 88 3.53 1.13 12.85
N GLY A 89 3.46 0.13 13.71
CA GLY A 89 3.23 -1.27 13.34
C GLY A 89 1.90 -1.45 12.61
N ALA A 90 0.79 -0.94 13.18
CA ALA A 90 -0.52 -0.98 12.56
C ALA A 90 -0.55 -0.26 11.19
N PHE A 91 0.08 0.91 11.09
CA PHE A 91 0.25 1.63 9.84
C PHE A 91 0.96 0.76 8.79
N CYS A 92 2.09 0.14 9.15
CA CYS A 92 2.82 -0.75 8.24
C CYS A 92 1.98 -1.94 7.80
N SER A 93 1.21 -2.56 8.69
CA SER A 93 0.28 -3.64 8.36
C SER A 93 -0.76 -3.21 7.32
N ILE A 94 -1.33 -2.02 7.50
CA ILE A 94 -2.33 -1.45 6.58
C ILE A 94 -1.69 -1.11 5.22
N GLN A 95 -0.48 -0.53 5.21
CA GLN A 95 0.23 -0.25 3.96
C GLN A 95 0.60 -1.54 3.22
N LEU A 96 0.99 -2.61 3.94
CA LEU A 96 1.23 -3.91 3.31
C LEU A 96 -0.07 -4.49 2.72
N LEU A 97 -1.20 -4.36 3.42
CA LEU A 97 -2.50 -4.75 2.88
C LEU A 97 -2.85 -3.98 1.60
N LEU A 98 -2.56 -2.68 1.53
CA LEU A 98 -2.71 -1.89 0.30
C LEU A 98 -1.81 -2.37 -0.82
N VAL A 99 -0.55 -2.70 -0.54
CA VAL A 99 0.37 -3.29 -1.52
C VAL A 99 -0.18 -4.63 -2.03
N LEU A 100 -0.70 -5.48 -1.16
CA LEU A 100 -1.32 -6.74 -1.55
C LEU A 100 -2.57 -6.54 -2.42
N LEU A 101 -3.46 -5.62 -2.03
CA LEU A 101 -4.66 -5.31 -2.80
C LEU A 101 -4.30 -4.75 -4.18
N SER A 102 -3.25 -3.95 -4.29
CA SER A 102 -2.81 -3.32 -5.54
C SER A 102 -2.08 -4.26 -6.50
N LEU A 103 -1.72 -5.47 -6.09
CA LEU A 103 -1.22 -6.50 -7.00
C LEU A 103 -2.23 -6.87 -8.09
N HIS A 104 -3.53 -6.64 -7.89
CA HIS A 104 -4.51 -6.78 -8.96
C HIS A 104 -4.17 -5.90 -10.18
N ALA A 105 -3.65 -4.70 -9.96
CA ALA A 105 -3.30 -3.77 -11.03
C ALA A 105 -2.08 -4.26 -11.82
N VAL A 106 -1.20 -5.05 -11.19
CA VAL A 106 -0.03 -5.66 -11.82
C VAL A 106 -0.40 -6.95 -12.56
N ALA A 107 -1.23 -7.80 -11.95
CA ALA A 107 -1.50 -9.15 -12.42
C ALA A 107 -2.33 -9.22 -13.71
N TYR A 108 -3.22 -8.24 -13.93
CA TYR A 108 -4.15 -8.28 -15.06
C TYR A 108 -3.66 -7.50 -16.29
N ARG A 109 -2.57 -6.72 -16.18
CA ARG A 109 -2.01 -5.95 -17.30
C ARG A 109 -1.32 -6.84 -18.34
N PRO A 110 -1.40 -6.53 -19.65
CA PRO A 110 -1.81 -5.25 -20.25
C PRO A 110 -3.33 -5.00 -20.28
N ASP A 111 -4.13 -6.05 -20.15
CA ASP A 111 -5.58 -5.96 -20.09
C ASP A 111 -6.04 -5.30 -18.77
N TYR A 112 -7.24 -4.74 -18.76
CA TYR A 112 -7.84 -4.24 -17.52
C TYR A 112 -8.51 -5.39 -16.79
N LEU A 113 -8.61 -5.29 -15.45
CA LEU A 113 -9.38 -6.26 -14.67
C LEU A 113 -10.82 -6.29 -15.18
N ARG A 114 -11.22 -7.43 -15.76
CA ARG A 114 -12.61 -7.74 -16.06
C ARG A 114 -13.23 -8.46 -14.88
N THR A 115 -14.21 -7.84 -14.28
CA THR A 115 -14.95 -8.41 -13.15
C THR A 115 -16.37 -7.87 -13.15
N THR A 116 -17.22 -8.44 -12.32
CA THR A 116 -18.56 -7.91 -12.11
C THR A 116 -18.49 -6.54 -11.44
N ASP A 117 -19.48 -5.70 -11.70
CA ASP A 117 -19.59 -4.40 -11.05
C ASP A 117 -19.54 -4.48 -9.51
N LEU A 118 -20.11 -5.55 -8.93
CA LEU A 118 -20.00 -5.82 -7.50
C LEU A 118 -18.56 -6.13 -7.07
N GLY A 119 -17.83 -6.96 -7.82
CA GLY A 119 -16.42 -7.27 -7.56
C GLY A 119 -15.55 -6.03 -7.61
N CYS A 120 -15.78 -5.17 -8.61
CA CYS A 120 -15.09 -3.91 -8.75
C CYS A 120 -15.38 -2.93 -7.60
N ALA A 121 -16.66 -2.83 -7.20
CA ALA A 121 -17.07 -2.02 -6.06
C ALA A 121 -16.48 -2.51 -4.75
N ALA A 122 -16.43 -3.84 -4.52
CA ALA A 122 -15.83 -4.43 -3.33
C ALA A 122 -14.32 -4.17 -3.25
N LEU A 123 -13.61 -4.29 -4.38
CA LEU A 123 -12.18 -3.99 -4.47
C LEU A 123 -11.90 -2.51 -4.18
N SER A 124 -12.65 -1.61 -4.84
CA SER A 124 -12.61 -0.16 -4.58
C SER A 124 -12.84 0.15 -3.11
N PHE A 125 -13.89 -0.43 -2.51
CA PHE A 125 -14.21 -0.25 -1.11
C PHE A 125 -13.06 -0.71 -0.19
N ALA A 126 -12.48 -1.88 -0.46
CA ALA A 126 -11.37 -2.42 0.33
C ALA A 126 -10.13 -1.52 0.26
N ILE A 127 -9.75 -1.08 -0.94
CA ILE A 127 -8.59 -0.19 -1.14
C ILE A 127 -8.83 1.16 -0.45
N ASN A 128 -10.01 1.74 -0.62
CA ASN A 128 -10.34 3.04 -0.02
C ASN A 128 -10.38 2.97 1.50
N THR A 129 -10.95 1.88 2.04
CA THR A 129 -10.97 1.62 3.48
C THR A 129 -9.56 1.48 4.03
N ALA A 130 -8.71 0.67 3.40
CA ALA A 130 -7.34 0.49 3.85
C ALA A 130 -6.53 1.81 3.76
N SER A 131 -6.69 2.58 2.67
CA SER A 131 -6.05 3.89 2.50
C SER A 131 -6.45 4.87 3.58
N LEU A 132 -7.76 5.00 3.84
CA LEU A 132 -8.28 5.92 4.84
C LEU A 132 -7.91 5.50 6.26
N CYS A 133 -7.96 4.20 6.57
CA CYS A 133 -7.46 3.66 7.82
C CYS A 133 -5.99 4.04 8.02
N GLY A 134 -5.14 3.86 6.99
CA GLY A 134 -3.72 4.21 7.06
C GLY A 134 -3.50 5.70 7.32
N LEU A 135 -4.26 6.57 6.65
CA LEU A 135 -4.19 8.02 6.81
C LEU A 135 -4.68 8.47 8.20
N LEU A 136 -5.77 7.89 8.72
CA LEU A 136 -6.29 8.21 10.05
C LEU A 136 -5.40 7.66 11.18
N VAL A 137 -4.71 6.53 10.98
CA VAL A 137 -3.63 6.09 11.88
C VAL A 137 -2.50 7.12 11.90
N LEU A 138 -2.15 7.71 10.74
CA LEU A 138 -1.14 8.77 10.68
C LEU A 138 -1.59 10.04 11.43
N VAL A 139 -2.86 10.43 11.30
CA VAL A 139 -3.46 11.50 12.11
C VAL A 139 -3.37 11.18 13.61
N LEU A 140 -3.61 9.93 14.00
CA LEU A 140 -3.50 9.50 15.40
C LEU A 140 -2.06 9.55 15.90
N ILE A 141 -1.08 9.18 15.08
CA ILE A 141 0.35 9.35 15.38
C ILE A 141 0.66 10.84 15.58
N ALA A 142 0.18 11.72 14.71
CA ALA A 142 0.34 13.18 14.84
C ALA A 142 -0.27 13.71 16.15
N TYR A 143 -1.45 13.21 16.52
CA TYR A 143 -2.10 13.57 17.78
C TYR A 143 -1.27 13.17 19.00
N VAL A 144 -0.72 11.94 19.01
CA VAL A 144 0.14 11.45 20.10
C VAL A 144 1.41 12.29 20.21
N LEU A 145 2.06 12.57 19.08
CA LEU A 145 3.28 13.40 19.04
C LEU A 145 3.06 14.84 19.52
N THR A 146 1.87 15.41 19.29
CA THR A 146 1.57 16.82 19.59
C THR A 146 1.02 17.03 21.00
N GLN A 147 0.28 16.05 21.53
CA GLN A 147 -0.51 16.23 22.75
C GLN A 147 0.01 15.47 23.97
N ASP A 148 1.28 15.08 24.08
CA ASP A 148 1.73 14.40 25.31
C ASP A 148 1.81 15.36 26.52
N PRO A 149 1.19 15.05 27.69
CA PRO A 149 0.20 13.99 27.93
C PRO A 149 -1.21 14.38 27.43
N PRO A 150 -1.96 13.43 26.81
CA PRO A 150 -3.22 13.74 26.13
C PRO A 150 -4.24 14.34 27.10
N SER A 151 -4.78 15.50 26.74
CA SER A 151 -5.71 16.28 27.57
C SER A 151 -7.04 15.56 27.84
N HIS A 152 -7.42 14.63 26.97
CA HIS A 152 -8.69 13.90 27.05
C HIS A 152 -8.53 12.47 27.56
N ALA A 153 -9.19 12.15 28.68
CA ALA A 153 -9.13 10.84 29.35
C ALA A 153 -9.60 9.66 28.47
N VAL A 154 -10.50 9.90 27.51
CA VAL A 154 -11.02 8.88 26.58
C VAL A 154 -9.97 8.51 25.51
N LEU A 155 -9.27 9.51 24.97
CA LEU A 155 -8.20 9.34 23.96
C LEU A 155 -6.90 8.76 24.56
N ARG A 156 -6.85 8.61 25.89
CA ARG A 156 -5.78 7.89 26.59
C ARG A 156 -5.88 6.37 26.41
N LYS A 157 -7.05 5.84 25.99
CA LYS A 157 -7.25 4.40 25.81
C LYS A 157 -6.96 3.97 24.37
N PRO A 158 -5.91 3.16 24.17
CA PRO A 158 -5.53 2.57 22.89
C PRO A 158 -6.66 2.08 21.99
N GLY A 159 -7.48 1.19 22.53
CA GLY A 159 -8.47 0.46 21.77
C GLY A 159 -9.60 1.36 21.29
N VAL A 160 -9.91 2.44 22.02
CA VAL A 160 -10.96 3.39 21.63
C VAL A 160 -10.50 4.18 20.41
N CYS A 161 -9.25 4.66 20.39
CA CYS A 161 -8.71 5.38 19.25
C CYS A 161 -8.65 4.51 17.99
N VAL A 162 -8.20 3.26 18.12
CA VAL A 162 -8.18 2.30 17.00
C VAL A 162 -9.58 1.99 16.50
N ALA A 163 -10.54 1.75 17.40
CA ALA A 163 -11.93 1.50 17.04
C ALA A 163 -12.55 2.70 16.32
N LEU A 164 -12.27 3.93 16.76
CA LEU A 164 -12.71 5.16 16.10
C LEU A 164 -12.13 5.28 14.70
N VAL A 165 -10.84 5.02 14.51
CA VAL A 165 -10.19 5.04 13.19
C VAL A 165 -10.85 4.04 12.23
N ILE A 166 -11.09 2.81 12.69
CA ILE A 166 -11.73 1.78 11.86
C ILE A 166 -13.17 2.17 11.53
N LEU A 167 -13.95 2.58 12.53
CA LEU A 167 -15.36 2.93 12.34
C LEU A 167 -15.53 4.12 11.41
N THR A 168 -14.74 5.19 11.60
CA THR A 168 -14.78 6.38 10.73
C THR A 168 -14.37 6.05 9.30
N SER A 169 -13.34 5.22 9.11
CA SER A 169 -12.92 4.77 7.79
C SER A 169 -14.03 3.99 7.08
N LEU A 170 -14.66 3.05 7.79
CA LEU A 170 -15.77 2.26 7.26
C LEU A 170 -16.96 3.12 6.90
N LEU A 171 -17.36 4.06 7.76
CA LEU A 171 -18.51 4.94 7.50
C LEU A 171 -18.29 5.83 6.27
N ILE A 172 -17.11 6.44 6.15
CA ILE A 172 -16.76 7.27 4.98
C ILE A 172 -16.72 6.39 3.73
N CYS A 173 -16.13 5.20 3.78
CA CYS A 173 -16.05 4.31 2.62
C CYS A 173 -17.41 3.73 2.23
N LEU A 174 -18.31 3.50 3.18
CA LEU A 174 -19.71 3.11 2.90
C LEU A 174 -20.46 4.24 2.20
N LEU A 175 -20.25 5.49 2.62
CA LEU A 175 -20.81 6.65 1.94
C LEU A 175 -20.28 6.77 0.50
N LEU A 176 -18.96 6.59 0.30
CA LEU A 176 -18.36 6.58 -1.05
C LEU A 176 -18.88 5.42 -1.90
N ALA A 177 -19.05 4.22 -1.33
CA ALA A 177 -19.64 3.08 -2.02
C ALA A 177 -21.09 3.35 -2.44
N GLY A 178 -21.87 4.03 -1.59
CA GLY A 178 -23.21 4.51 -1.94
C GLY A 178 -23.20 5.49 -3.10
N LEU A 179 -22.28 6.46 -3.11
CA LEU A 179 -22.13 7.44 -4.20
C LEU A 179 -21.63 6.84 -5.51
N ARG A 180 -20.87 5.75 -5.45
CA ARG A 180 -20.47 4.99 -6.64
C ARG A 180 -21.71 4.48 -7.39
N GLY A 181 -22.70 3.98 -6.63
CA GLY A 181 -23.99 3.47 -7.11
C GLY A 181 -23.84 2.20 -7.97
N PRO A 182 -24.86 1.34 -8.07
CA PRO A 182 -24.87 0.28 -9.06
C PRO A 182 -24.95 0.91 -10.46
N HIS A 183 -24.10 0.48 -11.39
CA HIS A 183 -24.24 0.80 -12.80
C HIS A 183 -24.89 -0.42 -13.45
N ASN A 184 -26.09 -0.26 -14.02
CA ASN A 184 -26.74 -1.17 -14.97
C ASN A 184 -26.96 -2.67 -14.59
N GLY A 185 -26.52 -3.15 -13.43
CA GLY A 185 -26.76 -4.50 -12.93
C GLY A 185 -25.54 -5.03 -12.18
N LEU A 186 -25.72 -5.58 -10.98
CA LEU A 186 -24.62 -6.02 -10.10
C LEU A 186 -23.70 -7.11 -10.69
N GLN A 187 -24.16 -7.77 -11.74
CA GLN A 187 -23.52 -8.95 -12.33
C GLN A 187 -23.07 -8.71 -13.79
N GLU A 188 -23.18 -7.48 -14.28
CA GLU A 188 -22.63 -7.12 -15.58
C GLU A 188 -21.09 -7.14 -15.49
N GLU A 189 -20.44 -7.79 -16.47
CA GLU A 189 -18.99 -7.86 -16.54
C GLU A 189 -18.45 -6.67 -17.33
N GLY A 190 -17.58 -5.90 -16.70
CA GLY A 190 -17.03 -4.67 -17.26
C GLY A 190 -15.54 -4.51 -16.97
N ILE A 191 -14.97 -3.48 -17.58
CA ILE A 191 -13.63 -3.02 -17.23
C ILE A 191 -13.70 -2.31 -15.87
N CYS A 192 -12.98 -2.81 -14.89
CA CYS A 192 -12.97 -2.25 -13.55
C CYS A 192 -11.91 -1.14 -13.41
N PHE A 193 -12.37 0.05 -13.00
CA PHE A 193 -11.53 1.14 -12.50
C PHE A 193 -11.66 1.27 -10.99
N MET A 194 -10.56 1.64 -10.31
CA MET A 194 -10.56 1.75 -8.85
C MET A 194 -11.66 2.69 -8.37
N ASP A 195 -11.88 3.82 -9.05
CA ASP A 195 -12.92 4.79 -8.72
C ASP A 195 -13.74 5.18 -9.95
N PRO A 196 -15.05 5.47 -9.78
CA PRO A 196 -15.86 5.99 -10.86
C PRO A 196 -15.47 7.45 -11.18
N VAL A 197 -15.47 7.77 -12.46
CA VAL A 197 -15.27 9.14 -12.96
C VAL A 197 -16.60 9.91 -12.90
N LYS A 198 -17.10 10.13 -11.67
CA LYS A 198 -18.33 10.88 -11.37
C LYS A 198 -18.00 12.07 -10.48
N ALA A 199 -18.43 13.28 -10.85
CA ALA A 199 -18.07 14.50 -10.13
C ALA A 199 -18.43 14.43 -8.63
N SER A 200 -19.65 14.00 -8.30
CA SER A 200 -20.11 13.86 -6.91
C SER A 200 -19.27 12.87 -6.09
N TYR A 201 -18.85 11.75 -6.69
CA TYR A 201 -17.97 10.78 -6.05
C TYR A 201 -16.57 11.35 -5.86
N ALA A 202 -15.98 11.94 -6.90
CA ALA A 202 -14.63 12.48 -6.89
C ALA A 202 -14.48 13.62 -5.87
N ASP A 203 -15.47 14.52 -5.80
CA ASP A 203 -15.52 15.60 -4.82
C ASP A 203 -15.68 15.06 -3.40
N ALA A 204 -16.60 14.12 -3.17
CA ALA A 204 -16.79 13.52 -1.85
C ALA A 204 -15.53 12.79 -1.37
N ARG A 205 -14.88 12.02 -2.25
CA ARG A 205 -13.61 11.34 -1.95
C ARG A 205 -12.53 12.34 -1.61
N PHE A 206 -12.34 13.37 -2.44
CA PHE A 206 -11.31 14.38 -2.23
C PHE A 206 -11.52 15.15 -0.92
N CYS A 207 -12.77 15.50 -0.59
CA CYS A 207 -13.07 16.21 0.65
C CYS A 207 -12.91 15.31 1.88
N LEU A 208 -13.55 14.13 1.89
CA LEU A 208 -13.64 13.27 3.08
C LEU A 208 -12.41 12.40 3.31
N ALA A 209 -11.80 11.88 2.24
CA ALA A 209 -10.71 10.93 2.31
C ALA A 209 -9.32 11.56 2.08
N PHE A 210 -9.25 12.84 1.71
CA PHE A 210 -7.99 13.57 1.54
C PHE A 210 -7.97 14.88 2.35
N LEU A 211 -8.84 15.83 2.03
CA LEU A 211 -8.75 17.19 2.59
C LEU A 211 -8.96 17.24 4.10
N VAL A 212 -10.03 16.60 4.62
CA VAL A 212 -10.35 16.60 6.05
C VAL A 212 -9.22 15.99 6.90
N PRO A 213 -8.70 14.78 6.59
CA PRO A 213 -7.58 14.21 7.36
C PRO A 213 -6.31 15.08 7.32
N TYR A 214 -5.93 15.64 6.18
CA TYR A 214 -4.72 16.47 6.09
C TYR A 214 -4.86 17.84 6.75
N ILE A 215 -6.05 18.47 6.70
CA ILE A 215 -6.31 19.70 7.47
C ILE A 215 -6.20 19.40 8.96
N LEU A 216 -6.78 18.28 9.42
CA LEU A 216 -6.68 17.88 10.82
C LEU A 216 -5.22 17.60 11.22
N GLN A 217 -4.46 16.87 10.39
CA GLN A 217 -3.05 16.59 10.61
C GLN A 217 -2.21 17.87 10.66
N LEU A 218 -2.44 18.80 9.74
CA LEU A 218 -1.77 20.10 9.71
C LEU A 218 -2.10 20.93 10.95
N GLY A 219 -3.39 20.98 11.35
CA GLY A 219 -3.83 21.67 12.56
C GLY A 219 -3.17 21.12 13.82
N LEU A 220 -3.05 19.79 13.92
CA LEU A 220 -2.33 19.13 15.02
C LEU A 220 -0.86 19.54 15.02
N LEU A 221 -0.17 19.47 13.87
CA LEU A 221 1.24 19.84 13.77
C LEU A 221 1.47 21.32 14.11
N LEU A 222 0.65 22.22 13.59
CA LEU A 222 0.72 23.66 13.92
C LEU A 222 0.50 23.88 15.42
N SER A 223 -0.49 23.22 16.02
CA SER A 223 -0.74 23.33 17.46
C SER A 223 0.45 22.84 18.29
N GLY A 224 1.09 21.76 17.85
CA GLY A 224 2.30 21.22 18.47
C GLY A 224 3.48 22.19 18.35
N CYS A 225 3.74 22.72 17.15
CA CYS A 225 4.79 23.71 16.91
C CYS A 225 4.59 24.97 17.76
N ILE A 226 3.37 25.50 17.85
CA ILE A 226 3.06 26.69 18.67
C ILE A 226 3.29 26.39 20.15
N ARG A 227 2.80 25.25 20.64
CA ARG A 227 2.95 24.84 22.04
C ARG A 227 4.43 24.72 22.44
N GLN A 228 5.26 24.21 21.54
CA GLN A 228 6.68 24.02 21.80
C GLN A 228 7.53 25.27 21.62
N TRP A 229 7.16 26.13 20.66
CA TRP A 229 7.76 27.46 20.57
C TRP A 229 7.57 28.24 21.87
N LYS A 230 6.39 28.12 22.49
CA LYS A 230 6.10 28.71 23.80
C LYS A 230 6.90 28.09 24.95
N SER A 231 7.36 26.85 24.83
CA SER A 231 8.09 26.13 25.87
C SER A 231 9.61 26.07 25.64
N GLU A 232 10.16 26.87 24.71
CA GLU A 232 11.58 26.84 24.29
C GLU A 232 12.11 25.44 23.88
N GLY A 233 11.22 24.54 23.46
CA GLY A 233 11.55 23.17 23.06
C GLY A 233 11.63 22.98 21.54
N HIS A 234 12.40 22.01 21.08
CA HIS A 234 12.46 21.63 19.65
C HIS A 234 11.58 20.41 19.34
N PHE A 235 10.53 20.59 18.52
CA PHE A 235 9.43 19.65 18.24
C PHE A 235 9.81 18.31 17.64
N LEU A 236 10.98 18.25 16.99
CA LEU A 236 11.41 17.08 16.22
C LEU A 236 12.85 16.67 16.51
N HIS A 237 13.58 17.45 17.32
CA HIS A 237 15.00 17.17 17.59
C HIS A 237 15.18 16.16 18.74
N GLY A 238 14.15 15.95 19.57
CA GLY A 238 14.17 15.03 20.71
C GLY A 238 13.43 13.69 20.50
N SER A 239 12.68 13.53 19.40
CA SER A 239 11.94 12.29 19.10
C SER A 239 12.50 11.65 17.84
N GLU A 240 13.11 10.46 17.98
CA GLU A 240 13.65 9.67 16.85
C GLU A 240 12.58 9.34 15.78
N GLU A 241 11.29 9.41 16.13
CA GLU A 241 10.16 9.02 15.29
C GLU A 241 9.56 10.18 14.46
N GLY A 242 9.84 11.43 14.83
CA GLY A 242 9.31 12.62 14.16
C GLY A 242 9.71 12.75 12.67
N PRO A 243 11.00 12.60 12.31
CA PRO A 243 11.44 12.66 10.91
C PRO A 243 10.82 11.57 10.03
N VAL A 244 10.64 10.36 10.57
CA VAL A 244 10.01 9.23 9.87
C VAL A 244 8.56 9.56 9.54
N PHE A 245 7.82 10.04 10.54
CA PHE A 245 6.42 10.43 10.39
C PHE A 245 6.25 11.52 9.33
N LEU A 246 7.09 12.57 9.34
CA LEU A 246 7.01 13.65 8.36
C LEU A 246 7.33 13.18 6.94
N ALA A 247 8.35 12.34 6.77
CA ALA A 247 8.72 11.79 5.46
C ALA A 247 7.55 10.96 4.87
N ILE A 248 6.95 10.07 5.67
CA ILE A 248 5.80 9.26 5.27
C ILE A 248 4.61 10.14 4.91
N THR A 249 4.30 11.13 5.77
CA THR A 249 3.19 12.07 5.56
C THR A 249 3.36 12.83 4.25
N SER A 250 4.57 13.33 3.98
CA SER A 250 4.87 14.08 2.78
C SER A 250 4.69 13.22 1.52
N VAL A 251 5.23 12.01 1.50
CA VAL A 251 5.09 11.10 0.35
C VAL A 251 3.62 10.74 0.11
N MET A 252 2.91 10.32 1.16
CA MET A 252 1.48 9.98 1.06
C MET A 252 0.63 11.16 0.60
N PHE A 253 0.93 12.37 1.09
CA PHE A 253 0.24 13.60 0.69
C PHE A 253 0.37 13.84 -0.80
N PHE A 254 1.58 13.81 -1.36
CA PHE A 254 1.78 14.04 -2.78
C PHE A 254 1.16 12.94 -3.66
N CYS A 255 1.31 11.67 -3.27
CA CYS A 255 0.71 10.54 -3.99
C CYS A 255 -0.83 10.63 -4.03
N GLN A 256 -1.46 10.93 -2.89
CA GLN A 256 -2.91 11.05 -2.81
C GLN A 256 -3.44 12.33 -3.45
N LEU A 257 -2.71 13.45 -3.33
CA LEU A 257 -3.05 14.71 -3.98
C LEU A 257 -3.06 14.54 -5.50
N PHE A 258 -2.01 13.93 -6.04
CA PHE A 258 -1.91 13.66 -7.47
C PHE A 258 -3.14 12.88 -7.93
N TYR A 259 -3.42 11.74 -7.31
CA TYR A 259 -4.57 10.91 -7.65
C TYR A 259 -5.93 11.63 -7.49
N GLY A 260 -6.09 12.39 -6.41
CA GLY A 260 -7.33 13.13 -6.15
C GLY A 260 -7.58 14.23 -7.20
N VAL A 261 -6.53 14.96 -7.59
CA VAL A 261 -6.64 16.01 -8.62
C VAL A 261 -6.91 15.40 -10.00
N THR A 262 -6.23 14.31 -10.37
CA THR A 262 -6.48 13.63 -11.64
C THR A 262 -7.90 13.11 -11.72
N LEU A 263 -8.39 12.47 -10.66
CA LEU A 263 -9.76 11.94 -10.61
C LEU A 263 -10.81 13.04 -10.75
N ARG A 264 -10.64 14.17 -10.06
CA ARG A 264 -11.57 15.31 -10.16
C ARG A 264 -11.53 15.95 -11.55
N LYS A 265 -10.34 16.17 -12.11
CA LYS A 265 -10.19 16.73 -13.46
C LYS A 265 -10.95 15.89 -14.48
N ASP A 266 -10.80 14.58 -14.43
CA ASP A 266 -11.48 13.68 -15.36
C ASP A 266 -13.00 13.61 -15.09
N ALA A 267 -13.40 13.67 -13.83
CA ALA A 267 -14.82 13.64 -13.42
C ALA A 267 -15.61 14.88 -13.86
N HIS A 268 -14.98 16.05 -13.94
CA HIS A 268 -15.63 17.29 -14.39
C HIS A 268 -15.60 17.47 -15.91
N LEU A 269 -14.80 16.70 -16.64
CA LEU A 269 -14.62 16.92 -18.07
C LEU A 269 -15.74 16.30 -18.92
N GLU A 270 -16.67 15.52 -18.33
CA GLU A 270 -17.89 14.88 -18.91
C GLU A 270 -17.80 14.42 -20.38
N THR A 271 -16.60 14.11 -20.84
CA THR A 271 -16.29 13.70 -22.19
C THR A 271 -15.90 12.23 -22.12
N ALA A 272 -16.37 11.45 -23.10
CA ALA A 272 -16.03 10.03 -23.20
C ALA A 272 -14.55 9.82 -22.91
N LEU A 273 -14.25 8.84 -22.05
CA LEU A 273 -12.92 8.62 -21.53
C LEU A 273 -12.02 8.15 -22.68
N ASP A 274 -11.34 9.10 -23.30
CA ASP A 274 -10.43 8.83 -24.39
C ASP A 274 -9.23 7.97 -23.91
N HIS A 275 -8.57 7.27 -24.83
CA HIS A 275 -7.49 6.32 -24.54
C HIS A 275 -6.38 6.97 -23.71
N GLN A 276 -6.05 8.23 -24.01
CA GLN A 276 -5.04 8.99 -23.28
C GLN A 276 -5.45 9.30 -21.84
N LYS A 277 -6.72 9.66 -21.59
CA LYS A 277 -7.25 9.90 -20.24
C LYS A 277 -7.23 8.62 -19.40
N ARG A 278 -7.57 7.48 -20.02
CA ARG A 278 -7.54 6.17 -19.37
C ARG A 278 -6.13 5.77 -18.94
N ALA A 279 -5.14 6.01 -19.79
CA ALA A 279 -3.74 5.80 -19.45
C ALA A 279 -3.30 6.71 -18.31
N PHE A 280 -3.66 7.99 -18.34
CA PHE A 280 -3.31 8.94 -17.30
C PHE A 280 -3.93 8.58 -15.93
N LEU A 281 -5.20 8.18 -15.90
CA LEU A 281 -5.84 7.69 -14.68
C LEU A 281 -5.15 6.43 -14.13
N SER A 282 -4.73 5.53 -15.01
CA SER A 282 -3.96 4.32 -14.63
C SER A 282 -2.60 4.68 -14.01
N VAL A 283 -1.90 5.66 -14.59
CA VAL A 283 -0.65 6.18 -14.02
C VAL A 283 -0.90 6.80 -12.64
N ALA A 284 -1.99 7.54 -12.48
CA ALA A 284 -2.36 8.11 -11.19
C ALA A 284 -2.66 7.04 -10.13
N GLU A 285 -3.33 5.94 -10.51
CA GLU A 285 -3.53 4.79 -9.63
C GLU A 285 -2.19 4.17 -9.19
N PHE A 286 -1.24 4.01 -10.12
CA PHE A 286 0.10 3.52 -9.78
C PHE A 286 0.86 4.48 -8.84
N VAL A 287 0.76 5.80 -9.07
CA VAL A 287 1.35 6.80 -8.17
C VAL A 287 0.72 6.74 -6.78
N PHE A 288 -0.60 6.55 -6.69
CA PHE A 288 -1.29 6.36 -5.41
C PHE A 288 -0.77 5.14 -4.65
N PHE A 289 -0.67 3.97 -5.31
CA PHE A 289 -0.15 2.76 -4.68
C PHE A 289 1.34 2.82 -4.36
N SER A 290 2.12 3.55 -5.17
CA SER A 290 3.55 3.75 -4.92
C SER A 290 3.82 4.43 -3.56
N GLY A 291 2.87 5.26 -3.09
CA GLY A 291 2.95 5.90 -1.78
C GLY A 291 3.01 4.89 -0.64
N SER A 292 2.24 3.80 -0.72
CA SER A 292 2.27 2.71 0.27
C SER A 292 3.61 1.98 0.28
N SER A 293 4.13 1.61 -0.90
CA SER A 293 5.43 0.94 -1.03
C SER A 293 6.58 1.82 -0.56
N ALA A 294 6.60 3.09 -0.97
CA ALA A 294 7.58 4.07 -0.54
C ALA A 294 7.53 4.31 0.97
N SER A 295 6.33 4.36 1.56
CA SER A 295 6.17 4.51 3.02
C SER A 295 6.78 3.34 3.79
N LEU A 296 6.58 2.10 3.33
CA LEU A 296 7.20 0.92 3.96
C LEU A 296 8.74 0.97 3.87
N LEU A 297 9.28 1.37 2.71
CA LEU A 297 10.71 1.54 2.54
C LEU A 297 11.27 2.66 3.44
N LEU A 298 10.56 3.79 3.56
CA LEU A 298 10.95 4.89 4.45
C LEU A 298 10.98 4.45 5.90
N VAL A 299 9.96 3.71 6.37
CA VAL A 299 9.97 3.18 7.75
C VAL A 299 11.18 2.26 7.95
N LEU A 300 11.46 1.37 6.99
CA LEU A 300 12.58 0.44 7.09
C LEU A 300 13.94 1.14 7.16
N LEU A 301 14.13 2.18 6.35
CA LEU A 301 15.42 2.87 6.19
C LEU A 301 15.67 3.95 7.24
N VAL A 302 14.61 4.63 7.70
CA VAL A 302 14.74 5.79 8.59
C VAL A 302 14.50 5.40 10.06
N HIS A 303 13.65 4.41 10.36
CA HIS A 303 13.36 4.00 11.73
C HIS A 303 14.52 3.18 12.32
N ARG A 304 15.26 3.79 13.26
CA ARG A 304 16.52 3.26 13.81
C ARG A 304 16.42 1.80 14.31
N PRO A 305 15.46 1.41 15.17
CA PRO A 305 15.32 0.01 15.61
C PRO A 305 15.16 -1.00 14.47
N ARG A 306 14.44 -0.63 13.40
CA ARG A 306 14.16 -1.53 12.28
C ARG A 306 15.35 -1.59 11.31
N ARG A 307 16.04 -0.46 11.13
CA ARG A 307 17.28 -0.37 10.36
C ARG A 307 18.40 -1.22 10.96
N GLU A 308 18.58 -1.16 12.29
CA GLU A 308 19.60 -1.96 12.99
C GLU A 308 19.32 -3.46 12.87
N SER A 309 18.04 -3.88 12.98
CA SER A 309 17.63 -5.27 12.75
C SER A 309 17.86 -5.72 11.30
N LEU A 310 17.71 -4.84 10.31
CA LEU A 310 18.01 -5.16 8.92
C LEU A 310 19.51 -5.37 8.73
N TYR A 311 20.34 -4.48 9.26
CA TYR A 311 21.80 -4.60 9.16
C TYR A 311 22.32 -5.89 9.79
N SER A 312 21.80 -6.28 10.95
CA SER A 312 22.22 -7.52 11.62
C SER A 312 21.88 -8.76 10.80
N LEU A 313 20.72 -8.80 10.15
CA LEU A 313 20.33 -9.91 9.28
C LEU A 313 21.15 -9.96 8.00
N PHE A 314 21.42 -8.81 7.37
CA PHE A 314 22.32 -8.76 6.22
C PHE A 314 23.73 -9.22 6.60
N GLN A 315 24.20 -8.87 7.79
CA GLN A 315 25.49 -9.32 8.29
C GLN A 315 25.49 -10.84 8.52
N GLN A 316 24.46 -11.40 9.16
CA GLN A 316 24.31 -12.84 9.34
C GLN A 316 24.21 -13.60 8.01
N LEU A 317 23.46 -13.10 7.04
CA LEU A 317 23.37 -13.70 5.70
C LEU A 317 24.71 -13.66 5.00
N ARG A 318 25.42 -12.54 5.08
CA ARG A 318 26.78 -12.41 4.53
C ARG A 318 27.74 -13.40 5.20
N ASP A 319 27.69 -13.53 6.52
CA ASP A 319 28.57 -14.42 7.27
C ASP A 319 28.25 -15.90 6.97
N CYS A 320 26.97 -16.26 6.82
CA CYS A 320 26.52 -17.58 6.37
C CYS A 320 26.96 -17.89 4.94
N CYS A 321 26.86 -16.93 4.00
CA CYS A 321 27.29 -17.12 2.61
C CYS A 321 28.81 -17.12 2.44
N GLN A 322 29.55 -16.42 3.31
CA GLN A 322 31.03 -16.41 3.33
C GLN A 322 31.63 -17.62 4.07
N SER A 323 30.85 -18.36 4.86
CA SER A 323 31.30 -19.57 5.56
C SER A 323 30.71 -20.88 5.03
N PRO A 324 31.10 -21.37 3.83
CA PRO A 324 30.88 -22.77 3.46
C PRO A 324 31.97 -23.72 3.97
N ARG A 325 32.82 -23.33 4.96
CA ARG A 325 33.99 -24.14 5.33
C ARG A 325 34.47 -24.09 6.78
N HIS A 326 33.57 -24.00 7.76
CA HIS A 326 33.89 -24.43 9.13
C HIS A 326 32.85 -25.44 9.61
N SER A 327 32.95 -26.66 9.09
CA SER A 327 32.55 -27.84 9.85
C SER A 327 33.28 -27.77 11.20
N GLN A 328 32.54 -27.44 12.25
CA GLN A 328 32.98 -27.52 13.64
C GLN A 328 33.47 -28.97 13.89
N PRO A 329 34.78 -29.23 14.15
CA PRO A 329 35.15 -30.51 14.72
C PRO A 329 34.69 -30.49 16.17
N SER A 330 33.84 -31.46 16.51
CA SER A 330 33.55 -31.98 17.85
C SER A 330 34.07 -31.11 19.02
N ARG A 331 33.18 -30.31 19.62
CA ARG A 331 33.45 -29.74 20.94
C ARG A 331 33.49 -30.90 21.94
N ASN A 332 34.70 -31.36 22.25
CA ASN A 332 34.93 -32.28 23.36
C ASN A 332 34.34 -31.66 24.63
N ILE A 333 33.53 -32.46 25.30
CA ILE A 333 33.01 -32.22 26.64
C ILE A 333 34.22 -32.07 27.57
N ILE A 334 34.48 -30.84 28.04
CA ILE A 334 35.32 -30.61 29.21
C ILE A 334 34.33 -30.41 30.36
N ALA A 335 34.14 -31.47 31.14
CA ALA A 335 33.43 -31.41 32.40
C ALA A 335 34.23 -30.51 33.37
N PRO A 336 33.60 -29.57 34.09
CA PRO A 336 34.28 -28.85 35.15
C PRO A 336 34.53 -29.81 36.32
N HIS A 337 35.80 -30.07 36.61
CA HIS A 337 36.22 -30.67 37.86
C HIS A 337 35.92 -29.66 38.97
N ILE A 338 34.91 -29.95 39.81
CA ILE A 338 34.62 -29.17 41.01
C ILE A 338 35.50 -29.76 42.11
N GLU A 339 36.53 -29.04 42.50
CA GLU A 339 37.33 -29.34 43.69
C GLU A 339 36.62 -28.66 44.88
N ILE A 340 35.87 -29.46 45.65
CA ILE A 340 35.25 -29.00 46.91
C ILE A 340 36.34 -29.07 47.97
N THR A 341 36.85 -27.91 48.38
CA THR A 341 37.72 -27.79 49.55
C THR A 341 36.84 -27.80 50.79
N ASP A 342 36.79 -28.95 51.48
CA ASP A 342 36.22 -29.06 52.82
C ASP A 342 37.09 -28.27 53.80
N THR A 343 36.63 -27.09 54.23
CA THR A 343 37.12 -26.46 55.47
C THR A 343 36.20 -26.85 56.61
N LEU A 344 36.54 -27.96 57.25
CA LEU A 344 35.95 -28.44 58.50
C LEU A 344 37.05 -28.30 59.57
N GLN A 345 37.02 -27.20 60.33
CA GLN A 345 37.79 -26.88 61.54
C GLN A 345 37.30 -25.48 61.98
N ASP A 346 36.88 -25.12 63.19
CA ASP A 346 36.80 -25.71 64.54
C ASP A 346 35.69 -24.86 65.24
N ILE A 347 34.65 -25.40 65.88
CA ILE A 347 34.54 -25.79 67.31
C ILE A 347 35.37 -24.93 68.30
N GLU A 348 34.68 -24.45 69.33
CA GLU A 348 35.16 -23.80 70.58
C GLU A 348 35.66 -22.36 70.51
N SER A 349 34.84 -21.39 70.97
CA SER A 349 34.71 -21.00 72.39
C SER A 349 33.73 -19.85 72.56
#